data_AF-A0A2V5R2D6-F1
#
_entry.id   AF-A0A2V5R2D6-F1
#
_cell.length_a   1.000
_cell.length_b   1.000
_cell.length_c   1.000
_cell.angle_alpha   90.00
_cell.angle_beta   90.00
_cell.angle_gamma   90.00
#
_symmetry.space_group_name_H-M   'P 1'
#
loop_
_entity.id
_entity.type
_entity.pdbx_description
1 polymer ?
#
loop_
_entity_poly.entity_id
_entity_poly.type
_entity_poly.pdbx_seq_one_letter_code
_entity_poly.pdbx_strand_id
1 'polypeptide(L)'
;MAFRWNDAKNQFGIPGMIDADWQRQAGQGTHATLSRFDMHNTLIAAGPDFRRGGVDDLPTGNVDLAPTILQILRINPPQQLDGRILSEAMVNIDPSTVKPETKTIQVIKALPSGTWRQSLQISRVGSTIYLDEGNGAFAKR
;
A
#
# COMPACT_ATOMS: atom_id res chain seq x y z
N MET A 1 11.92 9.64 1.90
CA MET A 1 12.58 9.21 0.66
C MET A 1 12.43 7.70 0.58
N ALA A 2 12.05 7.14 -0.58
CA ALA A 2 11.92 5.70 -0.78
C ALA A 2 12.96 5.24 -1.82
N PHE A 3 13.54 4.05 -1.67
CA PHE A 3 14.51 3.55 -2.65
C PHE A 3 13.84 3.21 -3.98
N ARG A 4 14.62 3.36 -5.06
CA ARG A 4 14.26 2.82 -6.37
C ARG A 4 14.25 1.29 -6.29
N TRP A 5 13.21 0.70 -6.86
CA TRP A 5 13.04 -0.75 -6.94
C TRP A 5 12.84 -1.17 -8.41
N ASN A 6 12.97 -2.46 -8.69
CA ASN A 6 12.67 -3.04 -10.00
C ASN A 6 12.20 -4.51 -9.90
N ASP A 7 11.66 -5.02 -11.01
CA ASP A 7 11.11 -6.38 -11.12
C ASP A 7 12.13 -7.48 -11.40
N ALA A 8 13.43 -7.17 -11.38
CA ALA A 8 14.46 -8.20 -11.54
C ALA A 8 14.29 -9.25 -10.45
N LYS A 9 14.65 -10.49 -10.79
CA LYS A 9 14.57 -11.63 -9.89
C LYS A 9 15.90 -11.83 -9.18
N ASN A 10 15.85 -12.20 -7.91
CA ASN A 10 17.03 -12.68 -7.19
C ASN A 10 17.47 -14.07 -7.67
N GLN A 11 18.55 -14.61 -7.08
CA GLN A 11 19.09 -15.95 -7.40
C GLN A 11 18.10 -17.11 -7.20
N PHE A 12 16.98 -16.89 -6.51
CA PHE A 12 15.92 -17.87 -6.27
C PHE A 12 14.69 -17.65 -7.16
N GLY A 13 14.75 -16.71 -8.11
CA GLY A 13 13.64 -16.40 -9.02
C GLY A 13 12.56 -15.47 -8.44
N ILE A 14 12.78 -14.88 -7.27
CA ILE A 14 11.82 -14.00 -6.58
C ILE A 14 12.01 -12.53 -7.04
N PRO A 15 10.97 -11.85 -7.55
CA PRO A 15 11.05 -10.47 -8.01
C PRO A 15 11.08 -9.45 -6.86
N GLY A 16 11.46 -8.21 -7.16
CA GLY A 16 11.43 -7.10 -6.20
C GLY A 16 12.81 -6.70 -5.69
N MET A 17 13.74 -6.43 -6.62
CA MET A 17 15.11 -6.07 -6.28
C MET A 17 15.23 -4.57 -6.00
N ILE A 18 16.07 -4.24 -5.02
CA ILE A 18 16.40 -2.87 -4.62
C ILE A 18 17.90 -2.76 -4.41
N ASP A 19 18.47 -1.59 -4.70
CA ASP A 19 19.83 -1.25 -4.32
C ASP A 19 19.77 -0.48 -3.01
N ALA A 20 20.33 -1.06 -1.94
CA ALA A 20 20.33 -0.46 -0.61
C ALA A 20 21.71 -0.58 0.04
N ASP A 21 22.27 0.55 0.47
CA ASP A 21 23.53 0.59 1.24
C ASP A 21 23.23 0.56 2.75
N TRP A 22 22.74 -0.58 3.25
CA TRP A 22 22.30 -0.72 4.64
C TRP A 22 23.09 -1.76 5.44
N GLN A 23 24.40 -1.91 5.23
CA GLN A 23 25.21 -2.94 5.93
C GLN A 23 24.61 -4.37 5.86
N ARG A 24 23.76 -4.64 4.86
CA ARG A 24 23.15 -5.95 4.63
C ARG A 24 23.82 -6.59 3.42
N GLN A 25 24.12 -7.87 3.54
CA GLN A 25 24.64 -8.65 2.42
C GLN A 25 23.52 -8.99 1.44
N ALA A 26 23.87 -9.22 0.17
CA ALA A 26 22.93 -9.72 -0.82
C ALA A 26 22.23 -10.99 -0.31
N GLY A 27 20.90 -11.03 -0.42
CA GLY A 27 20.08 -12.14 0.05
C GLY A 27 19.54 -12.03 1.49
N GLN A 28 19.94 -11.03 2.28
CA GLN A 28 19.42 -10.83 3.65
C GLN A 28 18.06 -10.13 3.71
N GLY A 29 17.51 -9.72 2.57
CA GLY A 29 16.24 -8.98 2.47
C GLY A 29 16.34 -7.57 3.06
N THR A 30 15.52 -6.66 2.55
CA THR A 30 15.34 -5.30 3.07
C THR A 30 14.03 -4.73 2.53
N HIS A 31 13.51 -3.68 3.16
CA HIS A 31 12.26 -3.02 2.83
C HIS A 31 12.40 -1.54 3.19
N ALA A 32 12.02 -0.64 2.28
CA ALA A 32 12.05 0.83 2.45
C ALA A 32 11.65 1.52 1.14
N THR A 33 10.84 0.85 0.33
CA THR A 33 10.49 1.29 -1.02
C THR A 33 8.99 1.55 -1.12
N LEU A 34 8.59 2.17 -2.21
CA LEU A 34 7.19 2.18 -2.65
C LEU A 34 6.97 1.06 -3.67
N SER A 35 7.66 -0.08 -3.52
CA SER A 35 7.42 -1.25 -4.36
C SER A 35 6.11 -1.90 -3.99
N ARG A 36 5.39 -2.45 -4.97
CA ARG A 36 4.25 -3.32 -4.66
C ARG A 36 4.64 -4.50 -3.76
N PHE A 37 5.90 -4.94 -3.79
CA PHE A 37 6.44 -5.99 -2.93
C PHE A 37 6.65 -5.55 -1.46
N ASP A 38 6.76 -4.25 -1.19
CA ASP A 38 6.83 -3.69 0.18
C ASP A 38 5.44 -3.22 0.66
N MET A 39 4.61 -2.72 -0.26
CA MET A 39 3.32 -2.09 0.07
C MET A 39 2.17 -3.10 0.22
N HIS A 40 2.09 -4.12 -0.64
CA HIS A 40 0.99 -5.09 -0.61
C HIS A 40 1.20 -6.16 0.47
N ASN A 41 0.71 -5.87 1.68
CA ASN A 41 0.72 -6.78 2.81
C ASN A 41 -0.58 -7.60 2.89
N THR A 42 -0.57 -8.67 3.70
CA THR A 42 -1.76 -9.50 3.94
C THR A 42 -2.37 -9.19 5.31
N LEU A 43 -3.66 -8.88 5.34
CA LEU A 43 -4.47 -8.80 6.54
C LEU A 43 -5.38 -10.03 6.63
N ILE A 44 -5.38 -10.71 7.78
CA ILE A 44 -6.30 -11.80 8.07
C ILE A 44 -7.18 -11.37 9.24
N ALA A 45 -8.50 -11.32 9.02
CA ALA A 45 -9.49 -11.01 10.04
C ALA A 45 -10.35 -12.24 10.34
N ALA A 46 -10.57 -12.54 11.62
CA ALA A 46 -11.38 -13.67 12.06
C ALA A 46 -12.11 -13.34 13.36
N GLY A 47 -13.41 -13.58 13.40
CA GLY A 47 -14.27 -13.28 14.54
C GLY A 47 -15.74 -13.33 14.17
N PRO A 48 -16.65 -13.20 15.16
CA PRO A 48 -18.10 -13.19 14.92
C PRO A 48 -18.57 -11.98 14.10
N ASP A 49 -17.82 -10.87 14.16
CA ASP A 49 -18.16 -9.62 13.44
C ASP A 49 -17.72 -9.62 11.97
N PHE A 50 -16.93 -10.61 11.53
CA PHE A 50 -16.41 -10.71 10.16
C PHE A 50 -17.12 -11.78 9.33
N ARG A 51 -17.21 -11.55 8.01
CA ARG A 51 -17.68 -12.55 7.05
C ARG A 51 -16.71 -13.74 7.03
N ARG A 52 -17.25 -14.95 6.84
CA ARG A 52 -16.45 -16.19 6.80
C ARG A 52 -16.12 -16.58 5.37
N GLY A 53 -14.89 -17.09 5.16
CA GLY A 53 -14.48 -17.72 3.90
C GLY A 53 -14.44 -16.78 2.69
N GLY A 54 -14.34 -15.46 2.92
CA GLY A 54 -14.25 -14.46 1.86
C GLY A 54 -12.83 -13.95 1.69
N VAL A 55 -12.54 -13.49 0.47
CA VAL A 55 -11.40 -12.63 0.16
C VAL A 55 -11.94 -11.24 -0.13
N ASP A 56 -11.24 -10.23 0.34
CA ASP A 56 -11.55 -8.84 0.11
C ASP A 56 -10.37 -8.18 -0.60
N ASP A 57 -10.61 -7.79 -1.86
CA ASP A 57 -9.61 -7.17 -2.72
C ASP A 57 -9.71 -5.62 -2.68
N LEU A 58 -10.56 -5.05 -1.81
CA LEU A 58 -10.58 -3.60 -1.66
C LEU A 58 -9.26 -3.11 -1.05
N PRO A 59 -8.75 -1.94 -1.50
CA PRO A 59 -7.60 -1.30 -0.88
C PRO A 59 -7.82 -1.05 0.62
N THR A 60 -6.86 -1.49 1.43
CA THR A 60 -6.84 -1.32 2.89
C THR A 60 -5.41 -1.01 3.36
N GLY A 61 -5.27 -0.49 4.57
CA GLY A 61 -3.96 -0.25 5.17
C GLY A 61 -4.00 -0.28 6.70
N ASN A 62 -2.82 -0.24 7.33
CA ASN A 62 -2.70 -0.30 8.80
C ASN A 62 -3.51 0.80 9.52
N VAL A 63 -3.72 1.94 8.86
CA VAL A 63 -4.53 3.05 9.38
C VAL A 63 -6.00 2.66 9.62
N ASP A 64 -6.49 1.62 8.95
CA ASP A 64 -7.88 1.14 9.05
C ASP A 64 -8.10 0.18 10.22
N LEU A 65 -7.01 -0.33 10.83
CA LEU A 65 -7.09 -1.27 11.95
C LEU A 65 -7.76 -0.63 13.17
N ALA A 66 -7.28 0.54 13.58
CA ALA A 66 -7.80 1.25 14.76
C ALA A 66 -9.31 1.55 14.66
N PRO A 67 -9.83 2.22 13.60
CA PRO A 67 -11.27 2.48 13.48
C PRO A 67 -12.10 1.19 13.41
N THR A 68 -11.61 0.15 12.75
CA THR A 68 -12.32 -1.14 12.67
C THR A 68 -12.39 -1.84 14.03
N ILE A 69 -11.29 -1.86 14.80
CA ILE A 69 -11.27 -2.44 16.15
C ILE A 69 -12.20 -1.67 17.09
N LEU A 70 -12.16 -0.34 17.06
CA LEU A 70 -13.04 0.48 17.89
C LEU A 70 -14.52 0.28 17.56
N GLN A 71 -14.86 0.11 16.28
CA GLN A 71 -16.21 -0.24 15.84
C GLN A 71 -16.69 -1.57 16.45
N ILE A 72 -15.85 -2.61 16.44
CA ILE A 72 -16.16 -3.91 17.05
C ILE A 72 -16.38 -3.77 18.56
N LEU A 73 -15.52 -3.00 19.22
CA LEU A 73 -15.61 -2.75 20.67
C LEU A 73 -16.72 -1.75 21.05
N ARG A 74 -17.40 -1.14 20.07
CA ARG A 74 -18.42 -0.10 20.26
C ARG A 74 -17.89 1.11 21.04
N ILE A 75 -16.64 1.49 20.78
CA ILE A 75 -15.98 2.64 21.38
C ILE A 75 -15.96 3.79 20.38
N ASN A 76 -16.49 4.94 20.76
CA ASN A 76 -16.40 6.14 19.94
C ASN A 76 -15.00 6.77 20.11
N PRO A 77 -14.23 6.97 19.04
CA PRO A 77 -12.95 7.65 19.15
C PRO A 77 -13.16 9.12 19.54
N PRO A 78 -12.26 9.72 20.35
CA PRO A 78 -12.38 11.11 20.77
C PRO A 78 -12.14 12.11 19.64
N GLN A 79 -11.55 11.67 18.53
CA GLN A 79 -11.27 12.46 17.33
C GLN A 79 -11.40 11.59 16.09
N GLN A 80 -11.54 12.23 14.92
CA GLN A 80 -11.53 11.52 13.65
C GLN A 80 -10.17 10.83 13.44
N LEU A 81 -10.21 9.57 13.00
CA LEU A 81 -9.03 8.79 12.63
C LEU A 81 -8.80 8.90 11.11
N ASP A 82 -7.55 8.73 10.67
CA ASP A 82 -7.18 8.83 9.26
C ASP A 82 -7.74 7.69 8.40
N GLY A 83 -7.84 6.50 8.98
CA GLY A 83 -8.38 5.31 8.32
C GLY A 83 -9.90 5.24 8.33
N ARG A 84 -10.42 4.26 7.60
CA ARG A 84 -11.84 3.93 7.54
C ARG A 84 -12.14 2.63 8.27
N ILE A 85 -13.40 2.41 8.61
CA ILE A 85 -13.86 1.10 9.03
C ILE A 85 -13.87 0.19 7.79
N LEU A 86 -13.31 -1.01 7.91
CA LEU A 86 -13.37 -2.06 6.90
C LEU A 86 -14.73 -2.76 6.94
N SER A 87 -15.79 -1.96 6.76
CA SER A 87 -17.18 -2.36 6.93
C SER A 87 -17.57 -3.43 5.93
N GLU A 88 -16.98 -3.41 4.74
CA GLU A 88 -17.12 -4.45 3.75
C GLU A 88 -16.77 -5.81 4.35
N ALA A 89 -15.72 -5.96 5.16
CA ALA A 89 -15.31 -7.26 5.70
C ALA A 89 -16.25 -7.77 6.82
N MET A 90 -17.12 -6.90 7.35
CA MET A 90 -18.00 -7.19 8.48
C MET A 90 -19.32 -7.86 8.06
N VAL A 91 -19.96 -8.56 9.00
CA VAL A 91 -21.28 -9.17 8.79
C VAL A 91 -22.38 -8.11 8.60
N ASN A 92 -23.43 -8.46 7.84
CA ASN A 92 -24.62 -7.63 7.60
C ASN A 92 -24.39 -6.29 6.89
N ILE A 93 -23.23 -6.09 6.27
CA ILE A 93 -22.94 -4.92 5.42
C ILE A 93 -22.76 -5.40 3.98
N ASP A 94 -23.43 -4.73 3.04
CA ASP A 94 -23.30 -5.03 1.62
C ASP A 94 -22.03 -4.37 1.04
N PRO A 95 -21.03 -5.17 0.61
CA PRO A 95 -19.78 -4.66 0.03
C PRO A 95 -20.00 -3.97 -1.32
N SER A 96 -21.11 -4.26 -2.01
CA SER A 96 -21.36 -3.83 -3.40
C SER A 96 -21.46 -2.31 -3.58
N THR A 97 -21.52 -1.58 -2.47
CA THR A 97 -21.63 -0.12 -2.43
C THR A 97 -20.29 0.60 -2.54
N VAL A 98 -19.17 -0.08 -2.30
CA VAL A 98 -17.85 0.54 -2.21
C VAL A 98 -17.05 0.27 -3.47
N LYS A 99 -16.73 1.33 -4.23
CA LYS A 99 -15.91 1.23 -5.45
C LYS A 99 -14.57 1.92 -5.23
N PRO A 100 -13.44 1.22 -5.40
CA PRO A 100 -12.13 1.83 -5.34
C PRO A 100 -11.86 2.63 -6.61
N GLU A 101 -11.12 3.73 -6.48
CA GLU A 101 -10.59 4.51 -7.60
C GLU A 101 -9.07 4.44 -7.58
N THR A 102 -8.46 4.03 -8.70
CA THR A 102 -7.01 4.00 -8.85
C THR A 102 -6.55 5.11 -9.77
N LYS A 103 -5.47 5.80 -9.40
CA LYS A 103 -4.87 6.88 -10.19
C LYS A 103 -3.35 6.81 -10.12
N THR A 104 -2.70 7.08 -11.25
CA THR A 104 -1.26 7.35 -11.31
C THR A 104 -1.00 8.84 -11.38
N ILE A 105 -0.14 9.33 -10.49
CA ILE A 105 0.42 10.67 -10.48
C ILE A 105 1.83 10.57 -11.04
N GLN A 106 2.18 11.43 -12.00
CA GLN A 106 3.53 11.53 -12.53
C GLN A 106 4.03 12.97 -12.51
N VAL A 107 5.29 13.14 -12.17
CA VAL A 107 5.98 14.43 -12.19
C VAL A 107 7.30 14.27 -12.94
N ILE A 108 7.57 15.18 -13.87
CA ILE A 108 8.80 15.24 -14.65
C ILE A 108 9.48 16.57 -14.37
N LYS A 109 10.78 16.54 -14.08
CA LYS A 109 11.59 17.74 -13.89
C LYS A 109 12.83 17.67 -14.77
N ALA A 110 12.95 18.64 -15.67
CA ALA A 110 14.18 18.89 -16.39
C ALA A 110 15.23 19.51 -15.45
N LEU A 111 16.44 18.98 -15.50
CA LEU A 111 17.61 19.43 -14.76
C LEU A 111 18.74 19.69 -15.78
N PRO A 112 19.77 20.50 -15.45
CA PRO A 112 20.87 20.75 -16.39
C PRO A 112 21.58 19.48 -16.90
N SER A 113 21.68 18.45 -16.05
CA SER A 113 22.37 17.18 -16.34
C SER A 113 21.47 16.08 -16.92
N GLY A 114 20.16 16.31 -17.06
CA GLY A 114 19.21 15.27 -17.49
C GLY A 114 17.78 15.52 -17.02
N THR A 115 16.96 14.48 -17.00
CA THR A 115 15.54 14.56 -16.62
C THR A 115 15.23 13.58 -15.50
N TRP A 116 14.60 14.08 -14.44
CA TRP A 116 14.02 13.24 -13.40
C TRP A 116 12.55 12.95 -13.70
N ARG A 117 12.12 11.71 -13.54
CA ARG A 117 10.72 11.27 -13.59
C ARG A 117 10.37 10.53 -12.30
N GLN A 118 9.27 10.93 -11.67
CA GLN A 118 8.67 10.25 -10.52
C GLN A 118 7.26 9.80 -10.90
N SER A 119 6.89 8.58 -10.52
CA SER A 119 5.52 8.07 -10.53
C SER A 119 5.08 7.65 -9.13
N LEU A 120 3.78 7.76 -8.88
CA LEU A 120 3.09 7.22 -7.71
C LEU A 120 1.70 6.76 -8.15
N GLN A 121 1.39 5.49 -7.96
CA GLN A 121 0.05 4.94 -8.08
C GLN A 121 -0.59 4.90 -6.70
N ILE A 122 -1.81 5.41 -6.64
CA ILE A 122 -2.63 5.41 -5.44
C ILE A 122 -3.98 4.78 -5.73
N SER A 123 -4.53 4.12 -4.72
CA SER A 123 -5.92 3.69 -4.71
C SER A 123 -6.68 4.46 -3.62
N ARG A 124 -7.96 4.72 -3.88
CA ARG A 124 -8.83 5.47 -2.97
C ARG A 124 -10.12 4.71 -2.72
N VAL A 125 -10.51 4.63 -1.46
CA VAL A 125 -11.81 4.10 -1.04
C VAL A 125 -12.49 5.13 -0.15
N GLY A 126 -13.59 5.72 -0.63
CA GLY A 126 -14.23 6.84 0.06
C GLY A 126 -13.28 8.04 0.19
N SER A 127 -12.93 8.44 1.42
CA SER A 127 -11.94 9.50 1.67
C SER A 127 -10.52 9.00 1.88
N THR A 128 -10.31 7.70 2.08
CA THR A 128 -9.01 7.12 2.45
C THR A 128 -8.19 6.81 1.21
N ILE A 129 -6.91 7.17 1.23
CA ILE A 129 -5.94 6.99 0.14
C ILE A 129 -4.89 5.97 0.58
N TYR A 130 -4.57 5.05 -0.31
CA TYR A 130 -3.57 4.01 -0.17
C TYR A 130 -2.50 4.18 -1.24
N LEU A 131 -1.25 3.87 -0.88
CA LEU A 131 -0.13 3.88 -1.82
C LEU A 131 0.03 2.46 -2.37
N ASP A 132 -0.14 2.29 -3.66
CA ASP A 132 -0.04 0.97 -4.30
C ASP A 132 1.42 0.70 -4.67
N GLU A 133 2.02 1.64 -5.41
CA GLU A 133 3.43 1.64 -5.73
C GLU A 133 3.91 3.02 -6.20
N GLY A 134 5.22 3.24 -6.21
CA GLY A 134 5.84 4.46 -6.70
C GLY A 134 7.29 4.20 -7.06
N ASN A 135 7.78 4.88 -8.11
CA ASN A 135 9.15 4.68 -8.57
C ASN A 135 9.72 5.96 -9.21
N GLY A 136 11.04 6.04 -9.27
CA GLY A 136 11.76 7.21 -9.76
C GLY A 136 12.95 6.84 -10.64
N ALA A 137 13.22 7.64 -11.66
CA ALA A 137 14.35 7.45 -12.55
C ALA A 137 14.95 8.79 -13.00
N PHE A 138 16.28 8.82 -13.08
CA PHE A 138 17.02 9.89 -13.75
C PHE A 138 17.50 9.41 -15.12
N ALA A 139 17.21 10.16 -16.17
CA ALA A 139 17.76 9.97 -17.50
C ALA A 139 18.80 11.06 -17.79
N LYS A 140 20.07 10.69 -17.98
CA LYS A 140 21.12 11.63 -18.40
C LYS A 140 20.83 12.15 -19.80
N ARG A 141 21.28 13.38 -20.07
CA ARG A 141 21.25 13.97 -21.41
C ARG A 141 22.25 13.31 -22.35
#